data_AF-A0A2V5HN63-F1
#
_entry.id   AF-A0A2V5HN63-F1
#
_cell.length_a   1.000
_cell.length_b   1.000
_cell.length_c   1.000
_cell.angle_alpha   90.00
_cell.angle_beta   90.00
_cell.angle_gamma   90.00
#
_symmetry.space_group_name_H-M   'P 1'
#
loop_
_entity.id
_entity.type
_entity.pdbx_description
1 polymer ?
#
loop_
_entity_poly.entity_id
_entity_poly.type
_entity_poly.pdbx_seq_one_letter_code
_entity_poly.pdbx_strand_id
1 'polypeptide(L)'
;MEAIRSFASCLWESATFWKTTALVLALLNLKTLPLVWHIRVYRYFFKYGYLITPAVEQPARPSTEILNPLSIYSRAPVMEIDFNMHKSNSTYFSDLDVSRTALMSSIVVKGAALLEKRLEQQGKKGFLGFILGSVYTNFKREIPAYTKYEVKSHIASFDQKWVYIVTYFLKPSTKKTVEEDPEKLLKRLYAVSISKYVLKKGRYTVPPKDAFEAAGYTPFFAGAAESDANGHATGAQNGHANGAAVQRKEGPAGDSEEWERLKTEIDRGLTVIQPIVDQEEKLLEDYVQKMSRPGFA
;
A
#
# COMPACT_ATOMS: atom_id res chain seq x y z
N MET A 1 45.39 -17.51 27.73
CA MET A 1 45.02 -17.36 26.30
C MET A 1 44.83 -18.70 25.60
N GLU A 2 45.65 -19.72 25.87
CA GLU A 2 45.54 -21.05 25.23
C GLU A 2 44.24 -21.80 25.58
N ALA A 3 43.81 -21.78 26.85
CA ALA A 3 42.54 -22.38 27.26
C ALA A 3 41.32 -21.77 26.54
N ILE A 4 41.34 -20.45 26.29
CA ILE A 4 40.29 -19.75 25.54
C ILE A 4 40.31 -20.16 24.07
N ARG A 5 41.49 -20.30 23.47
CA ARG A 5 41.65 -20.75 22.08
C ARG A 5 41.21 -22.22 21.89
N SER A 6 41.57 -23.10 22.82
CA SER A 6 41.18 -24.51 22.81
C SER A 6 39.68 -24.70 23.05
N PHE A 7 39.08 -23.91 23.94
CA PHE A 7 37.64 -23.91 24.12
C PHE A 7 36.90 -23.40 22.88
N ALA A 8 37.40 -22.33 22.26
CA ALA A 8 36.83 -21.80 21.02
C ALA A 8 36.94 -22.78 19.85
N SER A 9 38.06 -23.51 19.71
CA SER A 9 38.21 -24.53 18.67
C SER A 9 37.25 -25.71 18.88
N CYS A 10 37.09 -26.17 20.13
CA CYS A 10 36.14 -27.24 20.46
C CYS A 10 34.68 -26.85 20.17
N LEU A 11 34.28 -25.61 20.47
CA LEU A 11 32.97 -25.09 20.09
C LEU A 11 32.80 -25.00 18.57
N TRP A 12 33.83 -24.51 17.86
CA TRP A 12 33.81 -24.36 16.41
C TRP A 12 33.71 -25.70 15.67
N GLU A 13 34.31 -26.77 16.19
CA GLU A 13 34.21 -28.12 15.62
C GLU A 13 32.89 -28.84 15.97
N SER A 14 32.14 -28.31 16.95
CA SER A 14 30.91 -28.94 17.42
C SER A 14 29.74 -28.71 16.45
N ALA A 15 29.24 -29.79 15.87
CA ALA A 15 28.00 -29.77 15.08
C ALA A 15 26.79 -29.26 15.90
N THR A 16 26.75 -29.54 17.20
CA THR A 16 25.69 -29.06 18.11
C THR A 16 25.76 -27.54 18.27
N PHE A 17 26.97 -26.97 18.40
CA PHE A 17 27.15 -25.52 18.47
C PHE A 17 26.61 -24.84 17.21
N TRP A 18 26.94 -25.34 16.03
CA TRP A 18 26.43 -24.80 14.76
C TRP A 18 24.93 -24.97 14.58
N LYS A 19 24.36 -26.12 14.96
CA LYS A 19 22.91 -26.34 14.93
C LYS A 19 22.18 -25.37 15.86
N THR A 20 22.66 -25.21 17.09
CA THR A 20 22.08 -24.28 18.06
C THR A 20 22.22 -22.83 17.59
N THR A 21 23.39 -22.46 17.06
CA THR A 21 23.63 -21.11 16.51
C THR A 21 22.72 -20.81 15.33
N ALA A 22 22.58 -21.75 14.38
CA ALA A 22 21.67 -21.61 13.25
C ALA A 22 20.21 -21.46 13.70
N LEU A 23 19.79 -22.25 14.69
CA LEU A 23 18.43 -22.16 15.25
C LEU A 23 18.18 -20.81 15.94
N VAL A 24 19.13 -20.34 16.75
CA VAL A 24 19.04 -19.01 17.39
C VAL A 24 18.97 -17.90 16.35
N LEU A 25 19.84 -17.94 15.33
CA LEU A 25 19.81 -16.98 14.23
C LEU A 25 18.48 -17.01 13.46
N ALA A 26 17.93 -18.20 13.20
CA ALA A 26 16.64 -18.35 12.55
C ALA A 26 15.49 -17.77 13.38
N LEU A 27 15.48 -17.98 14.70
CA LEU A 27 14.48 -17.42 15.61
C LEU A 27 14.57 -15.89 15.71
N LEU A 28 15.79 -15.35 15.83
CA LEU A 28 16.04 -13.91 15.86
C LEU A 28 15.61 -13.22 14.57
N ASN A 29 15.60 -13.95 13.45
CA ASN A 29 15.30 -13.46 12.11
C ASN A 29 14.08 -14.13 11.49
N LEU A 30 13.13 -14.60 12.31
CA LEU A 30 11.95 -15.31 11.84
C LEU A 30 11.20 -14.54 10.74
N LYS A 31 11.12 -13.21 10.86
CA LYS A 31 10.48 -12.32 9.88
C LYS A 31 11.11 -12.40 8.48
N THR A 32 12.41 -12.67 8.39
CA THR A 32 13.18 -12.68 7.13
C THR A 32 13.44 -14.10 6.61
N LEU A 33 12.93 -15.13 7.27
CA LEU A 33 13.01 -16.49 6.73
C LEU A 33 12.24 -16.60 5.40
N PRO A 34 12.66 -17.52 4.51
CA PRO A 34 11.91 -17.80 3.28
C PRO A 34 10.43 -18.05 3.57
N LEU A 35 9.57 -17.64 2.63
CA LEU A 35 8.11 -17.77 2.70
C LEU A 35 7.40 -16.95 3.79
N VAL A 36 8.09 -16.46 4.83
CA VAL A 36 7.45 -15.69 5.91
C VAL A 36 6.86 -14.38 5.41
N TRP A 37 7.50 -13.71 4.45
CA TRP A 37 6.90 -12.53 3.79
C TRP A 37 5.55 -12.86 3.14
N HIS A 38 5.47 -13.97 2.39
CA HIS A 38 4.24 -14.43 1.74
C HIS A 38 3.14 -14.67 2.78
N ILE A 39 3.44 -15.37 3.88
CA ILE A 39 2.49 -15.60 4.97
C ILE A 39 1.98 -14.26 5.55
N ARG A 40 2.89 -13.30 5.77
CA ARG A 40 2.55 -11.97 6.32
C ARG A 40 1.63 -11.18 5.39
N VAL A 41 1.78 -11.31 4.07
CA VAL A 41 0.93 -10.69 3.06
C VAL A 41 -0.40 -11.45 2.93
N TYR A 42 -0.36 -12.75 2.63
CA TYR A 42 -1.55 -13.56 2.31
C TYR A 42 -2.51 -13.73 3.48
N ARG A 43 -2.04 -13.70 4.73
CA ARG A 43 -2.93 -13.75 5.89
C ARG A 43 -4.01 -12.66 5.85
N TYR A 44 -3.75 -11.50 5.24
CA TYR A 44 -4.72 -10.42 5.17
C TYR A 44 -5.79 -10.67 4.11
N PHE A 45 -5.44 -11.25 2.96
CA PHE A 45 -6.42 -11.71 1.99
C PHE A 45 -7.41 -12.70 2.64
N PHE A 46 -6.90 -13.72 3.34
CA PHE A 46 -7.74 -14.70 4.02
C PHE A 46 -8.53 -14.10 5.19
N LYS A 47 -7.90 -13.24 6.01
CA LYS A 47 -8.57 -12.55 7.13
C LYS A 47 -9.80 -11.76 6.66
N TYR A 48 -9.72 -11.13 5.49
CA TYR A 48 -10.80 -10.30 4.95
C TYR A 48 -11.74 -11.04 3.99
N GLY A 49 -11.60 -12.36 3.87
CA GLY A 49 -12.59 -13.20 3.23
C GLY A 49 -12.32 -13.53 1.76
N TYR A 50 -11.06 -13.49 1.31
CA TYR A 50 -10.67 -13.96 -0.01
C TYR A 50 -11.00 -15.46 -0.16
N LEU A 51 -11.61 -15.83 -1.30
CA LEU A 51 -12.15 -17.17 -1.63
C LEU A 51 -13.38 -17.65 -0.84
N ILE A 52 -13.80 -16.94 0.22
CA ILE A 52 -14.97 -17.33 1.02
C ILE A 52 -16.15 -16.38 0.88
N THR A 53 -15.91 -15.16 0.38
CA THR A 53 -16.98 -14.18 0.18
C THR A 53 -17.70 -14.43 -1.14
N PRO A 54 -19.02 -14.73 -1.13
CA PRO A 54 -19.75 -14.99 -2.36
C PRO A 54 -19.95 -13.71 -3.20
N ALA A 55 -20.24 -13.87 -4.48
CA ALA A 55 -20.50 -12.78 -5.42
C ALA A 55 -21.90 -12.17 -5.22
N VAL A 56 -22.11 -11.53 -4.06
CA VAL A 56 -23.36 -10.90 -3.63
C VAL A 56 -23.16 -9.43 -3.31
N GLU A 57 -24.25 -8.67 -3.38
CA GLU A 57 -24.25 -7.27 -2.95
C GLU A 57 -23.85 -7.17 -1.48
N GLN A 58 -22.89 -6.28 -1.23
CA GLN A 58 -22.42 -6.02 0.12
C GLN A 58 -23.34 -5.00 0.80
N PRO A 59 -23.55 -5.10 2.12
CA PRO A 59 -24.32 -4.09 2.84
C PRO A 59 -23.70 -2.71 2.64
N ALA A 60 -24.55 -1.70 2.45
CA ALA A 60 -24.12 -0.32 2.28
C ALA A 60 -23.28 0.14 3.48
N ARG A 61 -22.18 0.83 3.18
CA ARG A 61 -21.24 1.42 4.14
C ARG A 61 -20.98 2.87 3.77
N PRO A 62 -20.77 3.75 4.76
CA PRO A 62 -20.34 5.11 4.51
C PRO A 62 -19.09 5.13 3.61
N SER A 63 -19.18 5.85 2.50
CA SER A 63 -18.08 6.03 1.55
C SER A 63 -16.82 6.61 2.20
N THR A 64 -16.99 7.42 3.25
CA THR A 64 -15.89 8.00 4.03
C THR A 64 -15.04 6.97 4.78
N GLU A 65 -15.56 5.76 5.04
CA GLU A 65 -14.81 4.72 5.75
C GLU A 65 -13.55 4.23 4.99
N ILE A 66 -13.49 4.41 3.66
CA ILE A 66 -12.31 4.04 2.87
C ILE A 66 -11.06 4.86 3.24
N LEU A 67 -11.27 6.05 3.84
CA LEU A 67 -10.21 6.95 4.29
C LEU A 67 -9.66 6.56 5.67
N ASN A 68 -10.33 5.65 6.39
CA ASN A 68 -9.90 5.24 7.71
C ASN A 68 -8.52 4.58 7.66
N PRO A 69 -7.58 5.00 8.52
CA PRO A 69 -6.25 4.41 8.54
C PRO A 69 -6.26 3.00 9.11
N LEU A 70 -5.38 2.15 8.60
CA LEU A 70 -5.12 0.82 9.12
C LEU A 70 -3.65 0.69 9.57
N SER A 71 -3.47 0.22 10.81
CA SER A 71 -2.14 0.03 11.39
C SER A 71 -1.75 -1.44 11.45
N ILE A 72 -0.50 -1.72 11.07
CA ILE A 72 0.19 -2.96 11.40
C ILE A 72 1.40 -2.63 12.29
N TYR A 73 1.94 -3.63 12.98
CA TYR A 73 3.12 -3.45 13.82
C TYR A 73 4.23 -4.39 13.36
N SER A 74 5.46 -3.91 13.39
CA SER A 74 6.63 -4.67 12.96
C SER A 74 7.85 -4.33 13.82
N ARG A 75 8.93 -5.08 13.60
CA ARG A 75 10.27 -4.89 14.18
C ARG A 75 11.32 -5.09 13.08
N ALA A 76 12.49 -4.51 13.26
CA ALA A 76 13.64 -4.70 12.38
C ALA A 76 14.58 -5.76 13.00
N PRO A 77 14.50 -7.04 12.61
CA PRO A 77 15.45 -8.06 13.07
C PRO A 77 16.85 -7.77 12.51
N VAL A 78 17.89 -8.43 13.05
CA VAL A 78 19.29 -8.19 12.63
C VAL A 78 19.47 -8.24 11.10
N MET A 79 18.81 -9.18 10.41
CA MET A 79 18.90 -9.32 8.95
C MET A 79 18.21 -8.20 8.15
N GLU A 80 17.52 -7.27 8.81
CA GLU A 80 17.02 -6.03 8.20
C GLU A 80 17.88 -4.80 8.54
N ILE A 81 18.95 -4.96 9.32
CA ILE A 81 19.85 -3.88 9.72
C ILE A 81 20.99 -3.76 8.71
N ASP A 82 21.26 -2.54 8.27
CA ASP A 82 22.35 -2.24 7.34
C ASP A 82 23.68 -1.94 8.06
N PHE A 83 24.69 -1.56 7.28
CA PHE A 83 26.01 -1.17 7.76
C PHE A 83 25.99 -0.01 8.78
N ASN A 84 24.98 0.87 8.73
CA ASN A 84 24.83 1.99 9.66
C ASN A 84 24.10 1.60 10.95
N MET A 85 23.88 0.29 11.19
CA MET A 85 23.29 -0.24 12.42
C MET A 85 21.84 0.17 12.66
N HIS A 86 21.11 0.55 11.61
CA HIS A 86 19.67 0.77 11.64
C HIS A 86 18.95 0.00 10.52
N LYS A 87 17.60 -0.02 10.56
CA LYS A 87 16.80 -0.65 9.51
C LYS A 87 17.23 -0.14 8.13
N SER A 88 17.59 -1.06 7.24
CA SER A 88 17.98 -0.77 5.87
C SER A 88 16.83 -0.14 5.09
N ASN A 89 17.12 0.89 4.30
CA ASN A 89 16.15 1.60 3.47
C ASN A 89 15.31 0.65 2.58
N SER A 90 15.92 -0.40 2.04
CA SER A 90 15.25 -1.38 1.18
C SER A 90 14.22 -2.24 1.94
N THR A 91 14.42 -2.47 3.23
CA THR A 91 13.56 -3.35 4.03
C THR A 91 12.27 -2.67 4.48
N TYR A 92 12.10 -1.36 4.24
CA TYR A 92 10.82 -0.68 4.44
C TYR A 92 9.76 -1.20 3.46
N PHE A 93 10.16 -1.57 2.24
CA PHE A 93 9.24 -2.04 1.20
C PHE A 93 8.56 -3.36 1.54
N SER A 94 9.24 -4.26 2.26
CA SER A 94 8.63 -5.51 2.71
C SER A 94 7.50 -5.30 3.73
N ASP A 95 7.61 -4.26 4.57
CA ASP A 95 6.55 -3.87 5.51
C ASP A 95 5.45 -3.05 4.82
N LEU A 96 5.80 -2.28 3.78
CA LEU A 96 4.84 -1.59 2.92
C LEU A 96 3.93 -2.59 2.20
N ASP A 97 4.47 -3.66 1.62
CA ASP A 97 3.65 -4.72 1.00
C ASP A 97 2.58 -5.23 1.95
N VAL A 98 3.00 -5.62 3.16
CA VAL A 98 2.09 -6.16 4.18
C VAL A 98 1.06 -5.11 4.63
N SER A 99 1.45 -3.86 4.83
CA SER A 99 0.56 -2.79 5.30
C SER A 99 -0.47 -2.39 4.22
N ARG A 100 -0.04 -2.29 2.96
CA ARG A 100 -0.89 -1.91 1.83
C ARG A 100 -1.86 -3.04 1.48
N THR A 101 -1.41 -4.30 1.53
CA THR A 101 -2.31 -5.45 1.44
C THR A 101 -3.31 -5.47 2.60
N ALA A 102 -2.88 -5.21 3.83
CA ALA A 102 -3.80 -5.16 4.98
C ALA A 102 -4.91 -4.12 4.79
N LEU A 103 -4.53 -2.90 4.39
CA LEU A 103 -5.48 -1.81 4.09
C LEU A 103 -6.42 -2.20 2.95
N MET A 104 -5.87 -2.54 1.78
CA MET A 104 -6.69 -2.75 0.59
C MET A 104 -7.54 -4.01 0.70
N SER A 105 -7.03 -5.09 1.30
CA SER A 105 -7.85 -6.26 1.56
C SER A 105 -9.04 -5.94 2.48
N SER A 106 -8.86 -5.06 3.48
CA SER A 106 -9.95 -4.64 4.36
C SER A 106 -11.05 -3.87 3.63
N ILE A 107 -10.68 -3.17 2.55
CA ILE A 107 -11.57 -2.36 1.74
C ILE A 107 -12.24 -3.23 0.66
N VAL A 108 -11.46 -3.85 -0.25
CA VAL A 108 -12.00 -4.37 -1.51
C VAL A 108 -12.34 -5.86 -1.51
N VAL A 109 -11.78 -6.68 -0.61
CA VAL A 109 -11.89 -8.16 -0.74
C VAL A 109 -13.33 -8.64 -0.61
N LYS A 110 -14.14 -8.01 0.25
CA LYS A 110 -15.55 -8.37 0.40
C LYS A 110 -16.38 -8.13 -0.87
N GLY A 111 -15.99 -7.15 -1.69
CA GLY A 111 -16.63 -6.87 -2.98
C GLY A 111 -16.00 -7.58 -4.18
N ALA A 112 -14.85 -8.24 -3.99
CA ALA A 112 -14.04 -8.72 -5.10
C ALA A 112 -14.76 -9.76 -5.98
N ALA A 113 -15.50 -10.70 -5.37
CA ALA A 113 -16.25 -11.71 -6.13
C ALA A 113 -17.41 -11.11 -6.94
N LEU A 114 -18.08 -10.09 -6.41
CA LEU A 114 -19.13 -9.38 -7.13
C LEU A 114 -18.55 -8.55 -8.27
N LEU A 115 -17.46 -7.84 -8.02
CA LEU A 115 -16.73 -7.08 -9.04
C LEU A 115 -16.28 -8.00 -10.18
N GLU A 116 -15.70 -9.15 -9.83
CA GLU A 116 -15.26 -10.17 -10.78
C GLU A 116 -16.41 -10.60 -11.70
N LYS A 117 -17.56 -10.97 -11.11
CA LYS A 117 -18.77 -11.34 -11.86
C LYS A 117 -19.26 -10.23 -12.79
N ARG A 118 -19.31 -8.98 -12.32
CA ARG A 118 -19.74 -7.82 -13.13
C ARG A 118 -18.80 -7.58 -14.31
N LEU A 119 -17.49 -7.65 -14.08
CA LEU A 119 -16.49 -7.47 -15.13
C LEU A 119 -16.54 -8.59 -16.16
N GLU A 120 -16.78 -9.83 -15.74
CA GLU A 120 -16.96 -10.98 -16.65
C GLU A 120 -18.22 -10.84 -17.51
N GLN A 121 -19.33 -10.36 -16.94
CA GLN A 121 -20.56 -10.05 -17.69
C GLN A 121 -20.33 -8.96 -18.75
N GLN A 122 -19.44 -8.01 -18.49
CA GLN A 122 -18.99 -7.00 -19.45
C GLN A 122 -17.93 -7.52 -20.44
N GLY A 123 -17.65 -8.83 -20.45
CA GLY A 123 -16.69 -9.46 -21.34
C GLY A 123 -15.21 -9.20 -20.99
N LYS A 124 -14.89 -8.64 -19.82
CA LYS A 124 -13.51 -8.39 -19.38
C LYS A 124 -12.90 -9.69 -18.86
N LYS A 125 -11.68 -10.02 -19.33
CA LYS A 125 -10.99 -11.28 -19.03
C LYS A 125 -9.67 -11.06 -18.29
N GLY A 126 -9.24 -12.08 -17.56
CA GLY A 126 -7.94 -12.13 -16.88
C GLY A 126 -8.04 -12.05 -15.37
N PHE A 127 -6.89 -12.02 -14.70
CA PHE A 127 -6.79 -11.96 -13.25
C PHE A 127 -7.18 -10.58 -12.72
N LEU A 128 -8.02 -10.53 -11.68
CA LEU A 128 -8.30 -9.32 -10.91
C LEU A 128 -7.22 -9.11 -9.85
N GLY A 129 -6.44 -8.05 -10.00
CA GLY A 129 -5.31 -7.75 -9.13
C GLY A 129 -5.17 -6.27 -8.81
N PHE A 130 -4.58 -6.00 -7.65
CA PHE A 130 -4.19 -4.66 -7.23
C PHE A 130 -2.68 -4.52 -7.40
N ILE A 131 -2.26 -3.75 -8.41
CA ILE A 131 -0.88 -3.73 -8.92
C ILE A 131 -0.20 -2.43 -8.53
N LEU A 132 1.00 -2.55 -7.96
CA LEU A 132 1.83 -1.40 -7.61
C LEU A 132 2.41 -0.78 -8.89
N GLY A 133 2.17 0.51 -9.10
CA GLY A 133 2.74 1.29 -10.19
C GLY A 133 4.03 2.00 -9.80
N SER A 134 4.02 2.71 -8.67
CA SER A 134 5.21 3.40 -8.16
C SER A 134 5.17 3.54 -6.65
N VAL A 135 6.35 3.73 -6.07
CA VAL A 135 6.51 3.99 -4.64
C VAL A 135 7.61 5.01 -4.41
N TYR A 136 7.32 5.99 -3.58
CA TYR A 136 8.26 6.99 -3.09
C TYR A 136 8.35 6.87 -1.58
N THR A 137 9.56 6.88 -1.01
CA THR A 137 9.76 6.83 0.44
C THR A 137 10.73 7.92 0.86
N ASN A 138 10.34 8.71 1.85
CA ASN A 138 11.15 9.74 2.46
C ASN A 138 11.46 9.37 3.92
N PHE A 139 12.75 9.25 4.24
CA PHE A 139 13.24 8.85 5.55
C PHE A 139 13.50 10.08 6.43
N LYS A 140 13.01 10.05 7.67
CA LYS A 140 13.11 11.16 8.64
C LYS A 140 13.97 10.80 9.84
N ARG A 141 13.86 9.56 10.34
CA ARG A 141 14.64 9.05 11.48
C ARG A 141 14.90 7.56 11.31
N GLU A 142 16.00 7.12 11.89
CA GLU A 142 16.38 5.71 11.92
C GLU A 142 15.45 4.86 12.79
N ILE A 143 15.32 3.59 12.42
CA ILE A 143 14.64 2.57 13.23
C ILE A 143 15.72 1.62 13.76
N PRO A 144 16.02 1.62 15.07
CA PRO A 144 17.01 0.71 15.64
C PRO A 144 16.57 -0.75 15.61
N ALA A 145 17.54 -1.66 15.70
CA ALA A 145 17.30 -3.10 15.77
C ALA A 145 16.26 -3.47 16.85
N TYR A 146 15.35 -4.37 16.49
CA TYR A 146 14.25 -4.89 17.32
C TYR A 146 13.28 -3.85 17.91
N THR A 147 13.43 -2.57 17.56
CA THR A 147 12.48 -1.53 17.97
C THR A 147 11.12 -1.81 17.34
N LYS A 148 10.06 -1.81 18.17
CA LYS A 148 8.69 -1.92 17.68
C LYS A 148 8.29 -0.61 17.03
N TYR A 149 7.80 -0.67 15.81
CA TYR A 149 7.21 0.46 15.10
C TYR A 149 5.84 0.11 14.54
N GLU A 150 5.05 1.16 14.32
CA GLU A 150 3.74 1.12 13.69
C GLU A 150 3.89 1.50 12.22
N VAL A 151 3.22 0.76 11.33
CA VAL A 151 3.13 1.07 9.90
C VAL A 151 1.66 1.34 9.61
N LYS A 152 1.31 2.62 9.51
CA LYS A 152 -0.07 3.10 9.39
C LYS A 152 -0.33 3.59 7.97
N SER A 153 -1.21 2.91 7.26
CA SER A 153 -1.57 3.22 5.87
C SER A 153 -3.00 3.74 5.77
N HIS A 154 -3.26 4.67 4.86
CA HIS A 154 -4.60 5.12 4.49
C HIS A 154 -4.64 5.51 3.02
N ILE A 155 -5.83 5.47 2.42
CA ILE A 155 -6.06 6.07 1.10
C ILE A 155 -6.02 7.58 1.30
N ALA A 156 -5.10 8.23 0.61
CA ALA A 156 -5.03 9.69 0.61
C ALA A 156 -5.90 10.28 -0.50
N SER A 157 -5.89 9.68 -1.69
CA SER A 157 -6.75 10.08 -2.80
C SER A 157 -6.88 8.96 -3.82
N PHE A 158 -7.77 9.10 -4.78
CA PHE A 158 -7.88 8.24 -5.95
C PHE A 158 -8.51 8.98 -7.13
N ASP A 159 -8.14 8.57 -8.34
CA ASP A 159 -8.71 9.07 -9.59
C ASP A 159 -9.43 7.93 -10.34
N GLN A 160 -9.62 8.07 -11.67
CA GLN A 160 -10.26 7.03 -12.49
C GLN A 160 -9.41 5.77 -12.69
N LYS A 161 -8.11 5.82 -12.40
CA LYS A 161 -7.13 4.75 -12.65
C LYS A 161 -6.35 4.39 -11.39
N TRP A 162 -5.90 5.39 -10.64
CA TRP A 162 -4.94 5.23 -9.55
C TRP A 162 -5.59 5.39 -8.19
N VAL A 163 -5.17 4.55 -7.25
CA VAL A 163 -5.34 4.73 -5.80
C VAL A 163 -4.01 5.16 -5.23
N TYR A 164 -4.01 6.27 -4.50
CA TYR A 164 -2.83 6.80 -3.83
C TYR A 164 -2.91 6.49 -2.34
N ILE A 165 -1.94 5.71 -1.85
CA ILE A 165 -1.86 5.30 -0.45
C ILE A 165 -0.68 6.01 0.19
N VAL A 166 -0.93 6.68 1.32
CA VAL A 166 0.13 7.24 2.17
C VAL A 166 0.31 6.32 3.37
N THR A 167 1.55 5.94 3.61
CA THR A 167 1.97 5.10 4.73
C THR A 167 2.96 5.83 5.62
N TYR A 168 2.69 5.85 6.92
CA TYR A 168 3.56 6.41 7.95
C TYR A 168 4.22 5.30 8.75
N PHE A 169 5.56 5.35 8.86
CA PHE A 169 6.31 4.57 9.83
C PHE A 169 6.46 5.40 11.10
N LEU A 170 5.88 4.93 12.20
CA LEU A 170 5.71 5.69 13.43
C LEU A 170 6.30 4.95 14.63
N LYS A 171 6.83 5.72 15.58
CA LYS A 171 6.98 5.24 16.96
C LYS A 171 5.58 4.99 17.54
N PRO A 172 5.31 3.78 18.08
CA PRO A 172 3.99 3.45 18.60
C PRO A 172 3.58 4.44 19.69
N SER A 173 2.33 4.93 19.64
CA SER A 173 1.83 5.76 20.73
C SER A 173 1.47 4.92 21.94
N THR A 174 1.82 5.40 23.13
CA THR A 174 1.42 4.83 24.42
C THR A 174 0.14 5.46 24.97
N LYS A 175 -0.34 6.58 24.40
CA LYS A 175 -1.54 7.29 24.85
C LYS A 175 -2.51 7.53 23.68
N LYS A 176 -3.80 7.29 23.91
CA LYS A 176 -4.89 7.65 22.99
C LYS A 176 -5.29 9.13 23.17
N THR A 177 -4.36 10.06 23.26
CA THR A 177 -4.71 11.47 23.45
C THR A 177 -4.74 12.19 22.11
N VAL A 178 -5.84 12.90 21.86
CA VAL A 178 -6.26 13.42 20.55
C VAL A 178 -5.52 14.71 20.16
N GLU A 179 -4.85 15.37 21.11
CA GLU A 179 -4.11 16.62 20.89
C GLU A 179 -2.63 16.42 21.24
N GLU A 180 -1.90 15.74 20.35
CA GLU A 180 -0.45 15.78 20.40
C GLU A 180 0.05 17.04 19.67
N ASP A 181 0.82 17.86 20.39
CA ASP A 181 1.62 18.95 19.85
C ASP A 181 2.31 18.55 18.52
N PRO A 182 2.21 19.35 17.44
CA PRO A 182 2.79 19.04 16.13
C PRO A 182 4.26 18.61 16.19
N GLU A 183 5.06 19.19 17.08
CA GLU A 183 6.47 18.83 17.22
C GLU A 183 6.63 17.39 17.75
N LYS A 184 5.75 16.97 18.66
CA LYS A 184 5.72 15.59 19.19
C LYS A 184 5.28 14.59 18.13
N LEU A 185 4.28 14.94 17.32
CA LEU A 185 3.86 14.12 16.18
C LEU A 185 5.01 13.92 15.20
N LEU A 186 5.70 15.01 14.85
CA LEU A 186 6.87 14.93 13.96
C LEU A 186 7.98 14.10 14.57
N LYS A 187 8.26 14.20 15.87
CA LYS A 187 9.27 13.36 16.57
C LYS A 187 8.99 11.85 16.50
N ARG A 188 7.73 11.46 16.35
CA ARG A 188 7.33 10.05 16.21
C ARG A 188 7.52 9.49 14.80
N LEU A 189 7.71 10.34 13.81
CA LEU A 189 7.80 9.93 12.40
C LEU A 189 9.20 9.40 12.06
N TYR A 190 9.27 8.13 11.64
CA TYR A 190 10.48 7.51 11.09
C TYR A 190 10.58 7.71 9.58
N ALA A 191 9.50 7.45 8.85
CA ALA A 191 9.46 7.60 7.39
C ALA A 191 8.02 7.82 6.90
N VAL A 192 7.90 8.44 5.73
CA VAL A 192 6.66 8.58 4.97
C VAL A 192 6.85 7.87 3.64
N SER A 193 5.87 7.08 3.22
CA SER A 193 5.86 6.47 1.91
C SER A 193 4.55 6.79 1.18
N ILE A 194 4.64 6.95 -0.13
CA ILE A 194 3.51 7.19 -1.03
C ILE A 194 3.56 6.11 -2.09
N SER A 195 2.46 5.39 -2.25
CA SER A 195 2.32 4.31 -3.22
C SER A 195 1.19 4.58 -4.18
N LYS A 196 1.44 4.37 -5.46
CA LYS A 196 0.49 4.52 -6.55
C LYS A 196 0.07 3.13 -7.02
N TYR A 197 -1.21 2.82 -6.97
CA TYR A 197 -1.72 1.50 -7.34
C TYR A 197 -2.83 1.54 -8.37
N VAL A 198 -2.87 0.54 -9.22
CA VAL A 198 -3.91 0.36 -10.24
C VAL A 198 -4.63 -0.97 -10.02
N LEU A 199 -5.96 -0.96 -10.14
CA LEU A 199 -6.73 -2.20 -10.20
C LEU A 199 -6.76 -2.69 -11.65
N LYS A 200 -6.48 -3.97 -11.85
CA LYS A 200 -6.40 -4.60 -13.17
C LYS A 200 -7.27 -5.84 -13.23
N LYS A 201 -7.99 -6.01 -14.34
CA LYS A 201 -8.62 -7.26 -14.77
C LYS A 201 -7.96 -7.67 -16.08
N GLY A 202 -6.89 -8.46 -15.98
CA GLY A 202 -5.98 -8.68 -17.11
C GLY A 202 -5.41 -7.36 -17.64
N ARG A 203 -5.71 -7.03 -18.91
CA ARG A 203 -5.27 -5.76 -19.53
C ARG A 203 -6.17 -4.57 -19.18
N TYR A 204 -7.41 -4.83 -18.74
CA TYR A 204 -8.36 -3.79 -18.40
C TYR A 204 -7.98 -3.11 -17.09
N THR A 205 -8.04 -1.78 -17.07
CA THR A 205 -7.92 -0.97 -15.85
C THR A 205 -9.30 -0.83 -15.23
N VAL A 206 -9.46 -1.33 -14.01
CA VAL A 206 -10.71 -1.20 -13.25
C VAL A 206 -10.68 0.14 -12.51
N PRO A 207 -11.68 1.01 -12.68
CA PRO A 207 -11.80 2.22 -11.88
C PRO A 207 -11.87 1.90 -10.38
N PRO A 208 -11.14 2.62 -9.50
CA PRO A 208 -11.21 2.40 -8.06
C PRO A 208 -12.64 2.46 -7.49
N LYS A 209 -13.45 3.38 -8.02
CA LYS A 209 -14.88 3.53 -7.73
C LYS A 209 -15.61 2.19 -7.80
N ASP A 210 -15.49 1.47 -8.91
CA ASP A 210 -16.24 0.22 -9.15
C ASP A 210 -15.91 -0.83 -8.10
N ALA A 211 -14.66 -0.86 -7.63
CA ALA A 211 -14.24 -1.77 -6.57
C ALA A 211 -14.74 -1.36 -5.19
N PHE A 212 -14.81 -0.07 -4.89
CA PHE A 212 -15.37 0.42 -3.64
C PHE A 212 -16.89 0.21 -3.58
N GLU A 213 -17.61 0.50 -4.67
CA GLU A 213 -19.05 0.25 -4.77
C GLU A 213 -19.36 -1.25 -4.67
N ALA A 214 -18.60 -2.11 -5.36
CA ALA A 214 -18.76 -3.55 -5.22
C ALA A 214 -18.51 -4.03 -3.78
N ALA A 215 -17.66 -3.33 -3.02
CA ALA A 215 -17.41 -3.62 -1.60
C ALA A 215 -18.45 -3.01 -0.64
N GLY A 216 -19.44 -2.29 -1.16
CA GLY A 216 -20.56 -1.70 -0.42
C GLY A 216 -20.33 -0.26 0.03
N TYR A 217 -19.20 0.37 -0.31
CA TYR A 217 -19.00 1.78 0.02
C TYR A 217 -19.86 2.64 -0.91
N THR A 218 -20.84 3.32 -0.34
CA THR A 218 -21.82 4.13 -1.07
C THR A 218 -22.28 5.29 -0.18
N PRO A 219 -22.59 6.47 -0.73
CA PRO A 219 -22.60 6.79 -2.16
C PRO A 219 -21.25 7.34 -2.66
N PHE A 220 -20.77 6.86 -3.81
CA PHE A 220 -19.77 7.60 -4.60
C PHE A 220 -20.41 8.55 -5.62
N PHE A 221 -21.71 8.36 -5.89
CA PHE A 221 -22.53 9.20 -6.74
C PHE A 221 -23.97 9.18 -6.21
N ALA A 222 -24.54 10.35 -5.94
CA ALA A 222 -25.99 10.47 -5.83
C ALA A 222 -26.58 10.29 -7.24
N GLY A 223 -27.27 9.17 -7.47
CA GLY A 223 -28.17 8.95 -8.60
C GLY A 223 -27.69 9.40 -9.99
N ALA A 224 -26.94 8.54 -10.68
CA ALA A 224 -26.92 8.55 -12.15
C ALA A 224 -27.16 7.12 -12.64
N ALA A 225 -28.39 6.87 -13.10
CA ALA A 225 -28.65 5.77 -14.00
C ALA A 225 -27.64 5.81 -15.14
N GLU A 226 -27.18 4.62 -15.51
CA GLU A 226 -26.51 4.24 -16.75
C GLU A 226 -26.13 5.41 -17.67
N SER A 227 -24.87 5.82 -17.60
CA SER A 227 -24.24 6.45 -18.76
C SER A 227 -22.96 5.68 -19.07
N ASP A 228 -22.95 5.13 -20.27
CA ASP A 228 -21.89 4.32 -20.86
C ASP A 228 -20.51 4.97 -20.69
N ALA A 229 -19.77 4.54 -19.67
CA ALA A 229 -18.35 4.86 -19.55
C ALA A 229 -17.55 3.90 -20.44
N ASN A 230 -17.69 4.06 -21.76
CA ASN A 230 -16.76 3.51 -22.74
C ASN A 230 -15.44 4.31 -22.71
N GLY A 231 -14.76 4.30 -21.57
CA GLY A 231 -13.36 4.73 -21.45
C GLY A 231 -12.45 3.60 -21.92
N HIS A 232 -12.24 3.48 -23.23
CA HIS A 232 -11.19 2.62 -23.77
C HIS A 232 -9.82 3.22 -23.40
N ALA A 233 -9.25 2.78 -22.28
CA ALA A 233 -7.81 2.89 -22.06
C ALA A 233 -7.14 1.83 -22.95
N THR A 234 -6.72 2.23 -24.14
CA THR A 234 -5.90 1.38 -25.02
C THR A 234 -4.64 0.99 -24.24
N GLY A 235 -4.45 -0.31 -24.01
CA GLY A 235 -3.31 -0.88 -23.29
C GLY A 235 -1.98 -0.78 -24.02
N ALA A 236 -1.80 0.26 -24.83
CA ALA A 236 -0.63 0.51 -25.66
C ALA A 236 -0.24 1.99 -25.58
N GLN A 237 0.08 2.43 -24.36
CA GLN A 237 0.98 3.54 -24.01
C GLN A 237 0.84 3.75 -22.50
N ASN A 238 1.95 3.84 -21.78
CA ASN A 238 1.97 4.38 -20.41
C ASN A 238 1.76 5.92 -20.47
N GLY A 239 0.79 6.37 -21.27
CA GLY A 239 0.37 7.75 -21.37
C GLY A 239 -0.44 8.10 -20.14
N HIS A 240 -0.07 9.23 -19.55
CA HIS A 240 -0.71 9.83 -18.39
C HIS A 240 -2.18 10.06 -18.71
N ALA A 241 -3.06 9.49 -17.88
CA ALA A 241 -4.42 10.01 -17.80
C ALA A 241 -4.28 11.33 -17.04
N ASN A 242 -3.96 12.41 -17.75
CA ASN A 242 -4.24 13.76 -17.28
C ASN A 242 -5.75 13.87 -17.17
N GLY A 243 -6.26 13.50 -16.01
CA GLY A 243 -7.63 13.77 -15.63
C GLY A 243 -7.75 15.26 -15.37
N ALA A 244 -7.86 16.05 -16.44
CA ALA A 244 -8.54 17.33 -16.35
C ALA A 244 -9.86 17.08 -15.61
N ALA A 245 -10.14 17.86 -14.57
CA ALA A 245 -11.35 17.76 -13.79
C ALA A 245 -12.57 17.82 -14.72
N VAL A 246 -13.08 16.65 -15.13
CA VAL A 246 -14.31 16.56 -15.90
C VAL A 246 -15.41 17.00 -14.95
N GLN A 247 -15.99 18.15 -15.24
CA GLN A 247 -17.13 18.72 -14.56
C GLN A 247 -18.20 17.63 -14.35
N ARG A 248 -18.35 17.16 -13.11
CA ARG A 248 -19.39 16.22 -12.70
C ARG A 248 -20.66 17.02 -12.38
N LYS A 249 -21.74 16.74 -13.12
CA LYS A 249 -23.07 17.30 -12.87
C LYS A 249 -23.65 16.77 -11.55
N GLU A 250 -24.23 17.69 -10.78
CA GLU A 250 -24.84 17.46 -9.46
C GLU A 250 -26.23 16.79 -9.56
N GLY A 251 -26.55 15.93 -8.59
CA GLY A 251 -27.84 15.26 -8.39
C GLY A 251 -28.37 15.44 -6.95
N PRO A 252 -29.65 15.14 -6.65
CA PRO A 252 -30.37 15.79 -5.54
C PRO A 252 -30.14 15.21 -4.12
N ALA A 253 -29.71 16.11 -3.23
CA ALA A 253 -30.09 16.42 -1.84
C ALA A 253 -30.25 15.37 -0.70
N GLY A 254 -30.24 14.04 -0.94
CA GLY A 254 -30.48 13.07 0.15
C GLY A 254 -29.25 12.66 0.98
N ASP A 255 -28.06 12.69 0.38
CA ASP A 255 -26.83 12.11 0.93
C ASP A 255 -25.59 12.93 0.54
N SER A 256 -25.82 14.21 0.21
CA SER A 256 -24.84 15.12 -0.36
C SER A 256 -23.69 15.45 0.60
N GLU A 257 -23.93 15.48 1.91
CA GLU A 257 -22.93 15.88 2.89
C GLU A 257 -21.81 14.84 3.04
N GLU A 258 -22.14 13.55 3.05
CA GLU A 258 -21.13 12.50 3.16
C GLU A 258 -20.24 12.45 1.92
N TRP A 259 -20.86 12.56 0.75
CA TRP A 259 -20.15 12.64 -0.52
C TRP A 259 -19.25 13.89 -0.60
N GLU A 260 -19.76 15.08 -0.25
CA GLU A 260 -18.95 16.30 -0.28
C GLU A 260 -17.81 16.24 0.74
N ARG A 261 -18.01 15.60 1.90
CA ARG A 261 -16.92 15.35 2.86
C ARG A 261 -15.87 14.42 2.29
N LEU A 262 -16.28 13.30 1.69
CA LEU A 262 -15.37 12.36 1.04
C LEU A 262 -14.57 13.06 -0.07
N LYS A 263 -15.26 13.79 -0.95
CA LYS A 263 -14.68 14.54 -2.05
C LYS A 263 -13.68 15.59 -1.55
N THR A 264 -14.03 16.33 -0.51
CA THR A 264 -13.12 17.32 0.11
C THR A 264 -11.81 16.67 0.57
N GLU A 265 -11.88 15.51 1.23
CA GLU A 265 -10.67 14.79 1.67
C GLU A 265 -9.88 14.18 0.51
N ILE A 266 -10.55 13.66 -0.53
CA ILE A 266 -9.90 13.16 -1.76
C ILE A 266 -9.16 14.29 -2.48
N ASP A 267 -9.77 15.46 -2.64
CA ASP A 267 -9.20 16.62 -3.32
C ASP A 267 -8.01 17.19 -2.53
N ARG A 268 -8.13 17.22 -1.20
CA ARG A 268 -7.02 17.56 -0.30
C ARG A 268 -5.86 16.58 -0.45
N GLY A 269 -6.14 15.27 -0.44
CA GLY A 269 -5.12 14.25 -0.61
C GLY A 269 -4.45 14.30 -1.99
N LEU A 270 -5.21 14.60 -3.05
CA LEU A 270 -4.66 14.80 -4.39
C LEU A 270 -3.68 15.97 -4.41
N THR A 271 -4.05 17.09 -3.80
CA THR A 271 -3.17 18.27 -3.67
C THR A 271 -1.85 17.91 -2.99
N VAL A 272 -1.86 17.04 -1.98
CA VAL A 272 -0.65 16.58 -1.29
C VAL A 272 0.23 15.69 -2.17
N ILE A 273 -0.36 14.87 -3.04
CA ILE A 273 0.35 13.85 -3.83
C ILE A 273 0.79 14.37 -5.20
N GLN A 274 0.07 15.36 -5.77
CA GLN A 274 0.30 15.88 -7.11
C GLN A 274 1.76 16.25 -7.40
N PRO A 275 2.51 16.92 -6.51
CA PRO A 275 3.91 17.26 -6.78
C PRO A 275 4.81 16.05 -7.05
N ILE A 276 4.50 14.89 -6.45
CA ILE A 276 5.26 13.65 -6.65
C ILE A 276 4.88 12.99 -7.97
N VAL A 277 3.60 13.08 -8.36
CA VAL A 277 3.12 12.61 -9.67
C VAL A 277 3.76 13.43 -10.79
N ASP A 278 3.79 14.76 -10.64
CA ASP A 278 4.41 15.66 -11.61
C ASP A 278 5.93 15.42 -11.71
N GLN A 279 6.58 15.06 -10.60
CA GLN A 279 8.00 14.73 -10.58
C GLN A 279 8.28 13.42 -11.34
N GLU A 280 7.41 12.42 -11.24
CA GLU A 280 7.53 11.16 -11.99
C GLU A 280 7.53 11.41 -13.51
N GLU A 281 6.65 12.28 -14.01
CA GLU A 281 6.57 12.65 -15.42
C GLU A 281 7.85 13.36 -15.91
N LYS A 282 8.33 14.35 -15.16
CA LYS A 282 9.58 15.06 -15.48
C LYS A 282 10.80 14.13 -15.54
N LEU A 283 10.86 13.11 -14.70
CA LEU A 283 11.94 12.12 -14.73
C LEU A 283 11.90 11.25 -15.99
N LEU A 284 10.71 10.92 -16.49
CA LEU A 284 10.56 10.18 -17.75
C LEU A 284 10.96 11.03 -18.96
N GLU A 285 10.58 12.31 -18.96
CA GLU A 285 11.01 13.26 -19.98
C GLU A 285 12.55 13.41 -20.01
N ASP A 286 13.17 13.60 -18.83
CA ASP A 286 14.64 13.66 -18.71
C ASP A 286 15.30 12.35 -19.15
N TYR A 287 14.72 11.19 -18.82
CA TYR A 287 15.21 9.89 -19.28
C TYR A 287 15.22 9.82 -20.81
N VAL A 288 14.10 10.12 -21.48
CA VAL A 288 14.03 10.12 -22.95
C VAL A 288 15.05 11.09 -23.55
N GLN A 289 15.16 12.28 -22.98
CA GLN A 289 16.14 13.26 -23.43
C GLN A 289 17.58 12.75 -23.29
N LYS A 290 17.94 12.16 -22.14
CA LYS A 290 19.30 11.67 -21.89
C LYS A 290 19.65 10.48 -22.77
N MET A 291 18.77 9.48 -22.85
CA MET A 291 19.02 8.27 -23.64
C MET A 291 19.09 8.52 -25.15
N SER A 292 18.62 9.67 -25.64
CA SER A 292 18.80 10.08 -27.03
C SER A 292 20.21 10.61 -27.35
N ARG A 293 21.06 10.84 -26.33
CA ARG A 293 22.40 11.42 -26.49
C ARG A 293 23.46 10.32 -26.71
N PRO A 294 24.48 10.55 -27.57
CA PRO A 294 25.52 9.54 -27.86
C PRO A 294 26.28 8.97 -26.66
N GLY A 295 26.36 9.71 -25.54
CA GLY A 295 27.03 9.24 -24.32
C GLY A 295 26.17 8.36 -23.41
N PHE A 296 24.89 8.18 -23.73
CA PHE A 296 23.92 7.38 -22.99
C PHE A 296 23.25 6.29 -23.85
N ALA A 297 23.47 6.30 -25.17
CA ALA A 297 22.93 5.33 -26.12
C ALA A 297 23.68 4.00 -26.08
#